data_AF-A0A380DHC3-F1
#
_entry.id   AF-A0A380DHC3-F1
#
_cell.length_a   1.000
_cell.length_b   1.000
_cell.length_c   1.000
_cell.angle_alpha   90.00
_cell.angle_beta   90.00
_cell.angle_gamma   90.00
#
_symmetry.space_group_name_H-M   'P 1'
#
loop_
_entity.id
_entity.type
_entity.pdbx_description
1 polymer ?
#
loop_
_entity_poly.entity_id
_entity_poly.type
_entity_poly.pdbx_seq_one_letter_code
_entity_poly.pdbx_strand_id
1 'polypeptide(L)'
;MYGGITLNENNTNNRIQPIVVKVYENDSVTLSFDINIDKETVTIQELDYKVRNKLISKINLYHLGGTSYETGYIKFIENGNRYYWYDMMQTLALLSLNI
;
A
#
# COMPACT_ATOMS: atom_id res chain seq x y z
N MET A 1 -9.02 -14.62 -0.22
CA MET A 1 -9.25 -13.16 -0.20
C MET A 1 -10.10 -12.82 1.01
N TYR A 2 -9.85 -11.69 1.66
CA TYR A 2 -10.69 -11.15 2.74
C TYR A 2 -11.01 -9.70 2.38
N GLY A 3 -12.25 -9.23 2.60
CA GLY A 3 -12.64 -7.87 2.22
C GLY A 3 -12.71 -7.66 0.70
N GLY A 4 -12.40 -6.44 0.26
CA GLY A 4 -12.31 -6.09 -1.17
C GLY A 4 -13.64 -5.92 -1.91
N ILE A 5 -14.76 -5.86 -1.18
CA ILE A 5 -16.09 -5.69 -1.76
C ILE A 5 -16.57 -4.26 -1.52
N THR A 6 -17.04 -3.62 -2.58
CA THR A 6 -17.75 -2.34 -2.54
C THR A 6 -19.05 -2.50 -3.31
N LEU A 7 -20.08 -1.71 -2.97
CA LEU A 7 -21.28 -1.63 -3.78
C LEU A 7 -20.93 -1.15 -5.20
N ASN A 8 -21.66 -1.66 -6.19
CA ASN A 8 -21.49 -1.25 -7.58
C ASN A 8 -22.35 -0.02 -7.90
N GLU A 9 -23.57 0.03 -7.36
CA GLU A 9 -24.51 1.13 -7.59
C GLU A 9 -23.96 2.46 -7.07
N ASN A 10 -23.96 3.48 -7.92
CA ASN A 10 -23.46 4.83 -7.62
C ASN A 10 -22.01 4.90 -7.12
N ASN A 11 -21.21 3.85 -7.31
CA ASN A 11 -19.83 3.82 -6.83
C ASN A 11 -18.81 4.03 -7.95
N THR A 12 -19.25 4.28 -9.18
CA THR A 12 -18.38 4.55 -10.31
C THR A 12 -18.09 6.05 -10.40
N ASN A 13 -16.82 6.40 -10.43
CA ASN A 13 -16.38 7.76 -10.61
C ASN A 13 -16.21 8.06 -12.10
N ASN A 14 -17.01 8.97 -12.64
CA ASN A 14 -16.91 9.41 -14.04
C ASN A 14 -15.59 10.15 -14.35
N ARG A 15 -14.78 10.47 -13.33
CA ARG A 15 -13.45 11.05 -13.47
C ARG A 15 -12.45 10.19 -12.69
N ILE A 16 -11.40 9.74 -13.37
CA ILE A 16 -10.29 9.06 -12.70
C ILE A 16 -9.68 10.04 -11.69
N GLN A 17 -9.74 9.72 -10.40
CA GLN A 17 -9.15 10.54 -9.36
C GLN A 17 -7.75 9.99 -9.03
N PRO A 18 -6.68 10.77 -9.27
CA PRO A 18 -5.33 10.37 -8.86
C PRO A 18 -5.17 10.57 -7.36
N ILE A 19 -4.67 9.55 -6.68
CA ILE A 19 -4.22 9.63 -5.29
C ILE A 19 -2.70 9.66 -5.30
N VAL A 20 -2.12 10.72 -4.73
CA VAL A 20 -0.67 10.89 -4.63
C VAL A 20 -0.11 10.04 -3.50
N VAL A 21 0.89 9.23 -3.81
CA VAL A 21 1.64 8.40 -2.86
C VAL A 21 3.04 8.95 -2.71
N LYS A 22 3.44 9.24 -1.47
CA LYS A 22 4.80 9.65 -1.12
C LYS A 22 5.53 8.49 -0.44
N VAL A 23 6.70 8.17 -0.96
CA VAL A 23 7.58 7.12 -0.43
C VAL A 23 8.70 7.79 0.34
N TYR A 24 8.91 7.33 1.56
CA TYR A 24 9.95 7.81 2.45
C TYR A 24 10.96 6.69 2.68
N GLU A 25 12.24 6.99 2.51
CA GLU A 25 13.34 6.15 2.96
C GLU A 25 14.20 6.99 3.90
N ASN A 26 14.43 6.49 5.12
CA ASN A 26 15.18 7.21 6.16
C ASN A 26 14.68 8.66 6.35
N ASP A 27 13.37 8.80 6.52
CA ASP A 27 12.62 10.07 6.71
C ASP A 27 12.67 11.07 5.55
N SER A 28 13.31 10.71 4.43
CA SER A 28 13.41 11.54 3.24
C SER A 28 12.48 11.05 2.14
N VAL A 29 11.75 11.96 1.49
CA VAL A 29 10.94 11.61 0.31
C VAL A 29 11.88 11.24 -0.84
N THR A 30 11.91 9.96 -1.22
CA THR A 30 12.74 9.46 -2.33
C THR A 30 11.95 9.35 -3.64
N LEU A 31 10.65 9.10 -3.54
CA LEU A 31 9.79 8.85 -4.69
C LEU A 31 8.37 9.38 -4.40
N SER A 32 7.72 9.89 -5.45
CA SER A 32 6.29 10.20 -5.43
C SER A 32 5.66 9.70 -6.72
N PHE A 33 4.45 9.15 -6.64
CA PHE A 33 3.70 8.73 -7.82
C PHE A 33 2.20 8.70 -7.53
N ASP A 34 1.42 8.72 -8.60
CA ASP A 34 -0.03 8.68 -8.50
C ASP A 34 -0.56 7.26 -8.69
N ILE A 35 -1.64 6.91 -7.99
CA ILE A 35 -2.48 5.75 -8.30
C ILE A 35 -3.86 6.24 -8.75
N ASN A 36 -4.41 5.59 -9.77
CA ASN A 36 -5.68 5.96 -10.36
C ASN A 36 -6.81 5.08 -9.82
N ILE A 37 -7.90 5.72 -9.41
CA ILE A 37 -9.11 5.07 -8.90
C ILE A 37 -10.32 5.52 -9.72
N ASP A 38 -11.15 4.55 -10.06
CA ASP A 38 -12.40 4.68 -10.82
C ASP A 38 -13.64 4.52 -9.93
N LYS A 39 -13.45 4.38 -8.61
CA LYS A 39 -14.51 4.28 -7.61
C LYS A 39 -14.64 5.54 -6.77
N GLU A 40 -15.86 5.87 -6.35
CA GLU A 40 -16.08 6.95 -5.37
C GLU A 40 -15.69 6.50 -3.96
N THR A 41 -16.12 5.30 -3.58
CA THR A 41 -15.75 4.60 -2.35
C THR A 41 -14.90 3.39 -2.71
N VAL A 42 -13.63 3.42 -2.32
CA VAL A 42 -12.64 2.40 -2.62
C VAL A 42 -12.18 1.71 -1.35
N THR A 43 -11.93 0.40 -1.43
CA THR A 43 -11.34 -0.31 -0.29
C THR A 43 -9.86 0.06 -0.14
N ILE A 44 -9.40 0.12 1.10
CA ILE A 44 -7.98 0.30 1.39
C ILE A 44 -7.15 -0.85 0.80
N GLN A 45 -7.71 -2.05 0.74
CA GLN A 45 -7.08 -3.21 0.12
C GLN A 45 -6.77 -2.97 -1.37
N GLU A 46 -7.68 -2.34 -2.12
CA GLU A 46 -7.44 -1.98 -3.52
C GLU A 46 -6.32 -0.94 -3.64
N LEU A 47 -6.31 0.06 -2.75
CA LEU A 47 -5.24 1.06 -2.70
C LEU A 47 -3.89 0.42 -2.38
N ASP A 48 -3.81 -0.38 -1.31
CA ASP A 48 -2.60 -1.08 -0.88
C ASP A 48 -2.04 -1.96 -2.00
N TYR A 49 -2.90 -2.75 -2.64
CA TYR A 49 -2.51 -3.59 -3.78
C TYR A 49 -1.89 -2.77 -4.93
N LYS A 50 -2.53 -1.66 -5.33
CA LYS A 50 -2.01 -0.79 -6.40
C LYS A 50 -0.69 -0.14 -6.01
N VAL A 51 -0.53 0.28 -4.76
CA VAL A 51 0.71 0.87 -4.23
C VAL A 51 1.83 -0.17 -4.23
N ARG A 52 1.63 -1.33 -3.60
CA ARG A 52 2.66 -2.38 -3.52
C ARG A 52 3.12 -2.84 -4.91
N ASN A 53 2.20 -3.01 -5.86
CA ASN A 53 2.56 -3.36 -7.24
C ASN A 53 3.46 -2.30 -7.90
N LYS A 54 3.19 -1.01 -7.68
CA LYS A 54 4.08 0.06 -8.18
C LYS A 54 5.43 0.07 -7.48
N LEU A 55 5.48 -0.18 -6.18
CA LEU A 55 6.73 -0.22 -5.42
C LEU A 55 7.59 -1.43 -5.81
N ILE A 56 6.99 -2.60 -6.05
CA ILE A 56 7.72 -3.78 -6.57
C ILE A 56 8.39 -3.45 -7.91
N SER A 57 7.70 -2.77 -8.82
CA SER A 57 8.28 -2.43 -10.13
C SER A 57 9.28 -1.28 -10.11
N LYS A 58 9.11 -0.28 -9.23
CA LYS A 58 9.96 0.92 -9.20
C LYS A 58 11.19 0.80 -8.31
N ILE A 59 11.04 0.17 -7.14
CA ILE A 59 12.06 0.15 -6.09
C ILE A 59 12.37 -1.26 -5.61
N ASN A 60 11.86 -2.28 -6.33
CA ASN A 60 12.09 -3.69 -6.00
C ASN A 60 11.68 -4.03 -4.55
N LEU A 61 10.55 -3.49 -4.09
CA LEU A 61 10.07 -3.64 -2.71
C LEU A 61 10.10 -5.10 -2.21
N TYR A 62 9.69 -6.04 -3.06
CA TYR A 62 9.86 -7.47 -2.82
C TYR A 62 10.50 -8.12 -4.05
N HIS A 63 11.40 -9.05 -3.81
CA HIS A 63 12.04 -9.89 -4.82
C HIS A 63 12.14 -11.34 -4.31
N LEU A 64 12.53 -12.28 -5.18
CA LEU A 64 12.58 -13.71 -4.84
C LEU A 64 13.45 -13.99 -3.58
N GLY A 65 14.48 -13.17 -3.36
CA GLY A 65 15.36 -13.23 -2.19
C GLY A 65 14.88 -12.47 -0.94
N GLY A 66 13.64 -11.96 -0.91
CA GLY A 66 13.10 -11.18 0.21
C GLY A 66 12.86 -9.72 -0.14
N THR A 67 13.40 -8.81 0.66
CA THR A 67 13.26 -7.36 0.48
C THR A 67 14.57 -6.66 0.79
N SER A 68 14.83 -5.54 0.12
CA SER A 68 15.96 -4.65 0.43
C SER A 68 15.71 -3.77 1.67
N TYR A 69 14.51 -3.82 2.25
CA TYR A 69 14.09 -2.95 3.35
C TYR A 69 13.93 -3.76 4.63
N GLU A 70 14.60 -3.33 5.71
CA GLU A 70 14.49 -3.97 7.02
C GLU A 70 13.09 -3.79 7.63
N THR A 71 12.52 -2.59 7.46
CA THR A 71 11.18 -2.23 7.94
C THR A 71 10.41 -1.48 6.85
N GLY A 72 9.08 -1.50 6.94
CA GLY A 72 8.24 -0.72 6.06
C GLY A 72 6.79 -0.78 6.47
N TYR A 73 6.08 0.34 6.33
CA TYR A 73 4.65 0.42 6.56
C TYR A 73 4.00 1.30 5.49
N ILE A 74 2.73 1.02 5.20
CA ILE A 74 1.88 1.89 4.39
C ILE A 74 0.93 2.60 5.32
N LYS A 75 0.89 3.94 5.26
CA LYS A 75 0.00 4.78 6.07
C LYS A 75 -1.02 5.47 5.18
N PHE A 76 -2.28 5.35 5.57
CA PHE A 76 -3.40 6.03 4.94
C PHE A 76 -3.88 7.14 5.85
N ILE A 77 -4.14 8.31 5.28
CA ILE A 77 -4.60 9.49 6.00
C ILE A 77 -5.92 9.91 5.36
N GLU A 78 -6.99 9.83 6.14
CA GLU A 78 -8.33 10.23 5.72
C GLU A 78 -8.60 11.70 6.08
N ASN A 79 -9.68 12.25 5.52
CA ASN A 79 -10.19 13.55 5.93
C ASN A 79 -10.46 13.58 7.44
N GLY A 80 -10.03 14.67 8.10
CA GLY A 80 -10.14 14.82 9.55
C GLY A 80 -8.98 14.17 10.33
N ASN A 81 -7.82 13.95 9.71
CA ASN A 81 -6.58 13.46 10.33
C ASN A 81 -6.68 12.06 10.97
N ARG A 82 -7.71 11.28 10.62
CA ARG A 82 -7.73 9.86 10.97
C ARG A 82 -6.73 9.12 10.12
N TYR A 83 -5.96 8.23 10.74
CA TYR A 83 -4.99 7.43 10.02
C TYR A 83 -4.95 6.01 10.56
N TYR A 84 -4.59 5.10 9.67
CA TYR A 84 -4.25 3.72 9.97
C TYR A 84 -3.04 3.35 9.12
N TRP A 85 -2.35 2.31 9.55
CA TRP A 85 -1.18 1.81 8.85
C TRP A 85 -1.16 0.29 8.89
N TYR A 86 -0.56 -0.29 7.87
CA TYR A 86 -0.30 -1.72 7.81
C TYR A 86 1.20 -1.95 7.71
N ASP A 87 1.68 -2.91 8.50
CA ASP A 87 3.02 -3.45 8.32
C ASP A 87 3.14 -4.07 6.91
N MET A 88 4.26 -3.78 6.26
CA MET A 88 4.55 -4.29 4.94
C MET A 88 5.53 -5.46 4.98
N MET A 89 6.25 -5.64 6.09
CA MET A 89 7.22 -6.72 6.22
C MET A 89 6.55 -7.95 6.80
N GLN A 90 6.99 -9.12 6.34
CA GLN A 90 6.57 -10.36 6.97
C GLN A 90 7.18 -10.39 8.37
N THR A 91 6.35 -10.68 9.37
CA THR A 91 6.88 -11.07 10.66
C THR A 91 7.72 -12.32 10.43
N LEU A 92 9.02 -12.27 10.77
CA LEU A 92 9.83 -13.47 10.88
C LEU A 92 9.09 -14.41 11.84
N ALA A 93 8.41 -15.41 11.30
CA ALA A 93 8.05 -16.57 12.10
C ALA A 93 9.40 -17.10 12.59
N LEU A 94 9.68 -16.89 13.87
CA LEU A 94 10.75 -17.55 14.59
C LEU A 94 10.54 -19.06 14.38
N LEU A 95 11.13 -19.60 13.31
CA LEU A 95 11.56 -20.97 13.28
C LEU A 95 12.58 -21.04 14.41
N SER A 96 12.08 -21.51 15.56
CA SER A 96 12.85 -22.01 16.68
C SER A 96 14.17 -22.58 16.19
N LEU A 97 15.25 -21.86 16.46
CA LEU A 97 16.59 -22.44 16.48
C LEU A 97 16.55 -23.50 17.58
N ASN A 98 16.39 -24.76 17.21
CA ASN A 98 16.82 -25.84 18.07
C ASN A 98 18.34 -25.87 17.97
N ILE A 99 18.98 -25.34 19.01
CA ILE A 99 20.39 -25.59 19.33
C ILE A 99 20.52 -27.06 19.74
#